data_AF-A0A852K2L9-F1
#
_entry.id   AF-A0A852K2L9-F1
#
_cell.length_a   1.000
_cell.length_b   1.000
_cell.length_c   1.000
_cell.angle_alpha   90.00
_cell.angle_beta   90.00
_cell.angle_gamma   90.00
#
_symmetry.space_group_name_H-M   'P 1'
#
loop_
_entity.id
_entity.type
_entity.pdbx_description
1 polymer ?
#
loop_
_entity_poly.entity_id
_entity_poly.type
_entity_poly.pdbx_seq_one_letter_code
_entity_poly.pdbx_strand_id
1 'polypeptide(L)' 'KMAAVSVKSIGGKLGLALRELRIHLCQRSSSSRGVREFIEQHYVTLKKANPDFPILIRECSGIQPKLWARY' A
#
# COMPACT_ATOMS: atom_id res chain seq x y z
N LYS A 1 -7.08 -25.43 8.23
CA LYS A 1 -8.04 -24.44 7.67
C LYS A 1 -7.27 -23.16 7.35
N MET A 2 -6.79 -23.00 6.11
CA MET A 2 -6.15 -21.75 5.69
C MET A 2 -7.23 -20.68 5.50
N ALA A 3 -7.10 -19.57 6.20
CA ALA A 3 -7.97 -18.42 6.01
C ALA A 3 -7.71 -17.85 4.61
N ALA A 4 -8.67 -18.01 3.71
CA ALA A 4 -8.66 -17.31 2.42
C ALA A 4 -8.69 -15.80 2.70
N VAL A 5 -7.56 -15.13 2.47
CA VAL A 5 -7.49 -13.68 2.48
C VAL A 5 -8.34 -13.19 1.31
N SER A 6 -9.55 -12.70 1.63
CA SER A 6 -10.43 -12.06 0.66
C SER A 6 -9.78 -10.75 0.22
N VAL A 7 -9.08 -10.78 -0.92
CA VAL A 7 -8.65 -9.57 -1.62
C VAL A 7 -9.88 -8.91 -2.25
N LYS A 8 -10.60 -8.10 -1.46
CA LYS A 8 -11.56 -7.14 -2.02
C LYS A 8 -10.81 -6.26 -3.02
N SER A 9 -11.44 -6.08 -4.19
CA SER A 9 -10.92 -5.39 -5.38
C SER A 9 -9.96 -4.25 -5.05
N ILE A 10 -8.69 -4.46 -5.42
CA ILE A 10 -7.60 -3.49 -5.24
C ILE A 10 -7.85 -2.23 -6.09
N GLY A 11 -8.84 -2.23 -6.99
CA GLY A 11 -9.25 -1.10 -7.83
C GLY A 11 -10.51 -0.34 -7.38
N GLY A 12 -10.98 -0.51 -6.15
CA GLY A 12 -12.07 0.33 -5.62
C GLY A 12 -11.70 1.82 -5.63
N LYS A 13 -12.68 2.72 -5.86
CA LYS A 13 -12.48 4.17 -5.77
C LYS A 13 -12.14 4.55 -4.33
N LEU A 14 -10.85 4.75 -4.03
CA LEU A 14 -10.38 5.12 -2.69
C LEU A 14 -10.75 6.57 -2.32
N GLY A 15 -11.04 7.41 -3.32
CA GLY A 15 -11.25 8.85 -3.17
C GLY A 15 -12.59 9.30 -2.58
N LEU A 16 -13.51 8.40 -2.21
CA LEU A 16 -14.80 8.80 -1.60
C LEU A 16 -14.71 9.06 -0.09
N ALA A 17 -13.76 8.42 0.59
CA ALA A 17 -13.61 8.52 2.05
C ALA A 17 -12.16 8.73 2.50
N LEU A 18 -11.17 8.55 1.61
CA LEU A 18 -9.76 8.73 1.92
C LEU A 18 -9.19 9.89 1.11
N ARG A 19 -8.47 10.77 1.79
CA ARG A 19 -7.73 11.89 1.22
C ARG A 19 -6.29 11.55 0.84
N GLU A 20 -5.62 10.66 1.59
CA GLU A 20 -4.25 10.23 1.28
C GLU A 20 -3.92 8.88 1.90
N LEU A 21 -3.01 8.14 1.25
CA LEU A 21 -2.41 6.91 1.77
C LEU A 21 -0.90 7.08 1.84
N ARG A 22 -0.29 6.81 3.01
CA ARG A 22 1.16 6.84 3.23
C ARG A 22 1.65 5.46 3.62
N ILE A 23 2.52 4.88 2.81
CA ILE A 23 3.13 3.56 3.04
C ILE A 23 4.58 3.80 3.46
N HIS A 24 4.90 3.49 4.71
CA HIS A 24 6.26 3.48 5.21
C HIS A 24 6.83 2.07 5.14
N LEU A 25 7.98 1.90 4.47
CA LEU A 25 8.66 0.60 4.37
C LEU A 25 10.17 0.73 4.51
N CYS A 26 10.83 -0.38 4.79
CA CYS A 26 12.29 -0.48 4.74
C CYS A 26 12.74 -1.26 3.50
N GLN A 27 13.77 -0.75 2.83
CA GLN A 27 14.32 -1.33 1.59
C GLN A 27 14.97 -2.70 1.82
N ARG A 28 15.57 -2.91 3.00
CA ARG A 28 16.44 -4.07 3.27
C ARG A 28 15.89 -5.05 4.30
N SER A 29 15.03 -4.61 5.23
CA SER A 29 14.57 -5.49 6.30
C SER A 29 13.67 -6.62 5.78
N SER A 30 13.77 -7.79 6.41
CA SER A 30 12.93 -8.95 6.13
C SER A 30 11.46 -8.66 6.42
N SER A 31 11.19 -7.90 7.49
CA SER A 31 9.83 -7.50 7.89
C SER A 31 9.09 -6.69 6.83
N SER A 32 9.82 -5.95 5.97
CA SER A 32 9.22 -5.14 4.90
C SER A 32 9.18 -5.86 3.53
N ARG A 33 9.61 -7.14 3.44
CA ARG A 33 9.67 -7.87 2.17
C ARG A 33 8.30 -7.99 1.50
N GLY A 34 7.26 -8.35 2.24
CA GLY A 34 5.91 -8.48 1.66
C GLY A 34 5.32 -7.15 1.18
N VAL A 35 5.67 -6.03 1.83
CA VAL A 35 5.22 -4.70 1.39
C VAL A 35 5.92 -4.28 0.09
N ARG A 36 7.18 -4.65 -0.10
CA ARG A 36 7.91 -4.42 -1.36
C ARG A 36 7.25 -5.15 -2.52
N GLU A 37 6.99 -6.45 -2.35
CA GLU A 37 6.33 -7.28 -3.35
C GLU A 37 4.91 -6.77 -3.69
N PHE A 38 4.17 -6.31 -2.67
CA PHE A 38 2.87 -5.67 -2.88
C PHE A 38 2.99 -4.40 -3.74
N ILE A 39 3.96 -3.53 -3.46
CA ILE A 39 4.17 -2.31 -4.23
C ILE A 39 4.55 -2.66 -5.68
N GLU A 40 5.49 -3.59 -5.89
CA GLU A 40 5.94 -3.99 -7.23
C GLU A 40 4.79 -4.52 -8.11
N GLN A 41 3.92 -5.36 -7.55
CA GLN A 41 2.83 -5.97 -8.31
C GLN A 41 1.57 -5.11 -8.43
N HIS A 42 1.23 -4.34 -7.39
CA HIS A 42 -0.11 -3.74 -7.26
C HIS A 42 -0.13 -2.22 -7.37
N TYR A 43 0.99 -1.52 -7.12
CA TYR A 43 1.03 -0.06 -7.07
C TYR A 43 0.62 0.58 -8.39
N VAL A 44 1.08 0.04 -9.51
CA VAL A 44 0.78 0.57 -10.85
C VAL A 44 -0.72 0.48 -11.14
N THR A 45 -1.34 -0.66 -10.84
CA THR A 45 -2.78 -0.87 -11.02
C THR A 45 -3.60 0.04 -10.10
N LEU A 46 -3.17 0.19 -8.84
CA LEU A 46 -3.78 1.09 -7.86
C LEU A 46 -3.78 2.55 -8.31
N LYS A 47 -2.62 3.02 -8.81
CA LYS A 47 -2.46 4.41 -9.25
C LYS A 47 -3.20 4.69 -10.55
N LYS A 48 -3.26 3.71 -11.47
CA LYS A 48 -4.10 3.81 -12.68
C LYS A 48 -5.58 3.88 -12.37
N ALA A 49 -6.06 3.11 -11.37
CA ALA A 49 -7.45 3.14 -10.95
C ALA A 49 -7.81 4.45 -10.20
N ASN A 50 -6.84 5.10 -9.55
CA ASN A 50 -7.04 6.31 -8.74
C ASN A 50 -5.97 7.39 -9.07
N PRO A 51 -6.09 8.08 -10.22
CA PRO A 51 -5.09 9.06 -10.66
C PRO A 51 -4.96 10.24 -9.68
N ASP A 52 -6.09 10.76 -9.19
CA ASP A 52 -6.15 11.93 -8.29
C ASP A 52 -5.85 11.60 -6.82
N PHE A 53 -5.79 10.31 -6.47
CA PHE A 53 -5.53 9.90 -5.09
C PHE A 53 -4.01 9.90 -4.79
N PRO A 54 -3.55 10.64 -3.78
CA PRO A 54 -2.15 10.66 -3.39
C PRO A 54 -1.80 9.41 -2.59
N ILE A 55 -1.10 8.48 -3.24
CA ILE A 55 -0.45 7.32 -2.63
C ILE A 55 1.04 7.66 -2.48
N LEU A 56 1.48 7.86 -1.25
CA LEU A 56 2.83 8.29 -0.91
C LEU A 56 3.62 7.10 -0.36
N ILE A 57 4.66 6.70 -1.07
CA ILE A 57 5.61 5.68 -0.61
C ILE A 57 6.79 6.40 0.09
N ARG A 58 7.13 5.96 1.30
CA ARG A 58 8.22 6.49 2.11
C ARG A 58 9.13 5.35 2.54
N GLU A 59 10.30 5.33 1.94
CA GLU A 59 11.33 4.35 2.24
C GLU A 59 12.26 4.88 3.33
N CYS A 60 12.42 4.12 4.42
CA CYS A 60 13.27 4.48 5.55
C CYS A 60 14.01 3.23 6.06
N SER A 61 15.25 3.38 6.54
CA SER A 61 16.03 2.26 7.06
C SER A 61 15.68 1.94 8.50
N GLY A 62 15.59 0.65 8.84
CA GLY A 62 15.38 0.19 10.23
C GLY A 62 13.95 0.37 10.77
N ILE A 63 13.00 0.77 9.94
CA ILE A 63 11.61 0.93 10.36
C ILE A 63 10.79 -0.34 10.16
N GLN A 64 9.79 -0.52 11.02
CA GLN A 64 8.73 -1.50 10.79
C GLN A 64 7.75 -0.95 9.74
N PRO A 65 7.26 -1.77 8.80
CA PRO A 65 6.30 -1.30 7.80
C PRO A 65 5.03 -0.77 8.46
N LYS A 66 4.59 0.43 8.07
CA LYS A 66 3.40 1.10 8.61
C LYS A 66 2.58 1.73 7.50
N LEU A 67 1.26 1.66 7.63
CA LEU A 67 0.30 2.27 6.71
C LEU A 67 -0.46 3.38 7.43
N TRP A 68 -0.44 4.60 6.89
CA TRP A 68 -1.29 5.69 7.38
C TRP A 68 -2.30 6.06 6.30
N ALA A 69 -3.53 6.29 6.73
CA ALA A 69 -4.61 6.73 5.87
C ALA A 69 -5.22 7.99 6.47
N ARG A 70 -5.39 9.03 5.68
CA ARG A 70 -6.13 10.23 6.07
C ARG A 70 -7.50 10.17 5.41
N TYR A 71 -8.54 10.48 6.18
CA TYR A 71 -9.92 10.60 5.72
C TYR A 71 -10.24 12.05 5.34
#